data_AF-A0A2U8W368-F1
#
_entry.id   AF-A0A2U8W368-F1
#
_cell.length_a   1.000
_cell.length_b   1.000
_cell.length_c   1.000
_cell.angle_alpha   90.00
_cell.angle_beta   90.00
_cell.angle_gamma   90.00
#
_symmetry.space_group_name_H-M   'P 1'
#
loop_
_entity.id
_entity.type
_entity.pdbx_description
1 polymer ?
#
loop_
_entity_poly.entity_id
_entity_poly.type
_entity_poly.pdbx_seq_one_letter_code
_entity_poly.pdbx_strand_id
1 'polypeptide(L)'
;MRASGKGPSGPRRLRNPRRSYDQEGREVEPATVDNARQNGARGITVKCACNYEALLPFERLRADEYVLDVALRCRCTACGGRRIESYPDWTGGWRWQANGLAANATSESHD
;
A
#
# COMPACT_ATOMS: atom_id res chain seq x y z
N MET A 1 4.86 -16.04 2.43
CA MET A 1 4.78 -16.20 3.90
C MET A 1 3.50 -15.51 4.35
N ARG A 2 2.64 -16.13 5.20
CA ARG A 2 1.42 -15.47 5.73
C ARG A 2 1.78 -14.77 7.04
N ALA A 3 1.19 -13.61 7.31
CA ALA A 3 1.38 -12.93 8.59
C ALA A 3 0.78 -13.78 9.73
N SER A 4 1.56 -14.00 10.78
CA SER A 4 1.12 -14.68 12.01
C SER A 4 0.53 -13.65 12.97
N GLY A 5 -0.66 -13.93 13.51
CA GLY A 5 -1.30 -13.05 14.47
C GLY A 5 -0.70 -13.17 15.86
N LYS A 6 -0.85 -12.11 16.66
CA LYS A 6 -0.44 -12.04 18.06
C LYS A 6 -1.67 -12.12 18.98
N GLY A 7 -1.44 -12.56 20.22
CA GLY A 7 -2.46 -12.60 21.27
C GLY A 7 -3.34 -13.85 21.29
N PRO A 8 -4.34 -13.91 22.20
CA PRO A 8 -5.20 -15.07 22.36
C PRO A 8 -6.08 -15.27 21.12
N SER A 9 -6.21 -16.53 20.70
CA SER A 9 -7.19 -16.92 19.67
C SER A 9 -8.60 -16.72 20.21
N GLY A 10 -9.38 -15.81 19.61
CA GLY A 10 -10.76 -15.55 20.02
C GLY A 10 -11.79 -16.19 19.06
N PRO A 11 -12.99 -16.58 19.53
CA PRO A 11 -14.08 -17.01 18.64
C PRO A 11 -14.51 -15.88 17.70
N ARG A 12 -14.89 -16.20 16.45
CA ARG A 12 -15.20 -15.20 15.40
C ARG A 12 -16.19 -14.12 15.84
N ARG A 13 -17.17 -14.45 16.68
CA ARG A 13 -18.18 -13.51 17.19
C ARG A 13 -17.63 -12.37 18.06
N LEU A 14 -16.46 -12.57 18.67
CA LEU A 14 -15.81 -11.57 19.55
C LEU A 14 -14.71 -10.77 18.83
N ARG A 15 -14.44 -11.09 17.56
CA ARG A 15 -13.40 -10.44 16.77
C ARG A 15 -13.92 -9.11 16.26
N ASN A 16 -13.12 -8.04 16.40
CA ASN A 16 -13.36 -6.77 15.73
C ASN A 16 -13.35 -6.99 14.20
N PRO A 17 -14.47 -6.76 13.48
CA PRO A 17 -14.57 -7.01 12.04
C PRO A 17 -13.64 -6.13 11.18
N ARG A 18 -13.10 -5.05 11.76
CA ARG A 18 -12.17 -4.13 11.06
C ARG A 18 -10.70 -4.57 11.15
N ARG A 19 -10.43 -5.69 11.82
CA ARG A 19 -9.08 -6.25 11.99
C ARG A 19 -8.89 -7.52 11.16
N SER A 20 -7.66 -7.76 10.76
CA SER A 20 -7.25 -9.02 10.14
C SER A 20 -6.95 -10.05 11.23
N TYR A 21 -7.21 -11.32 10.93
CA TYR A 21 -6.89 -12.43 11.82
C TYR A 21 -6.24 -13.55 11.00
N ASP A 22 -5.34 -14.29 11.63
CA ASP A 22 -4.73 -15.46 11.01
C ASP A 22 -5.69 -16.68 11.06
N GLN A 23 -5.19 -17.84 10.60
CA GLN A 23 -5.97 -19.08 10.56
C GLN A 23 -6.35 -19.58 11.95
N GLU A 24 -5.53 -19.30 12.96
CA GLU A 24 -5.77 -19.65 14.36
C GLU A 24 -6.71 -18.63 15.05
N GLY A 25 -7.02 -17.53 14.37
CA GLY A 25 -7.89 -16.50 14.88
C GLY A 25 -7.23 -15.48 15.79
N ARG A 26 -5.90 -15.37 15.73
CA ARG A 26 -5.13 -14.33 16.40
C ARG A 26 -5.15 -13.06 15.57
N GLU A 27 -5.24 -11.91 16.22
CA GLU A 27 -5.25 -10.62 15.53
C GLU A 27 -3.90 -10.38 14.85
N VAL A 28 -3.94 -10.07 13.56
CA VAL A 28 -2.74 -9.74 12.79
C VAL A 28 -2.49 -8.25 12.92
N GLU A 29 -1.32 -7.93 13.47
CA GLU A 29 -0.84 -6.55 13.55
C GLU A 29 -0.70 -5.96 12.13
N PRO A 30 -1.16 -4.73 11.89
CA PRO A 30 -0.99 -4.09 10.59
C PRO A 30 0.49 -4.03 10.17
N ALA A 31 0.75 -4.11 8.88
CA ALA A 31 2.11 -3.99 8.36
C ALA A 31 2.68 -2.59 8.64
N THR A 32 3.91 -2.54 9.12
CA THR A 32 4.71 -1.31 9.21
C THR A 32 5.38 -1.00 7.87
N VAL A 33 5.87 0.24 7.72
CA VAL A 33 6.66 0.67 6.56
C VAL A 33 7.93 -0.16 6.41
N ASP A 34 8.63 -0.45 7.51
CA ASP A 34 9.82 -1.30 7.50
C ASP A 34 9.50 -2.73 7.08
N ASN A 35 8.40 -3.30 7.60
CA ASN A 35 7.92 -4.61 7.16
C ASN A 35 7.64 -4.62 5.64
N ALA A 36 6.96 -3.60 5.13
CA ALA A 36 6.69 -3.48 3.69
C ALA A 36 7.99 -3.44 2.86
N ARG A 37 8.97 -2.63 3.28
CA ARG A 37 10.28 -2.51 2.64
C ARG A 37 11.04 -3.83 2.64
N GLN A 38 11.13 -4.50 3.78
CA GLN A 38 11.82 -5.79 3.92
C GLN A 38 11.19 -6.89 3.05
N ASN A 39 9.89 -6.80 2.78
CA ASN A 39 9.17 -7.72 1.91
C ASN A 39 9.19 -7.31 0.42
N GLY A 40 9.96 -6.28 0.05
CA GLY A 40 10.20 -5.92 -1.35
C GLY A 40 9.22 -4.90 -1.95
N ALA A 41 8.44 -4.20 -1.13
CA ALA A 41 7.71 -3.03 -1.64
C ALA A 41 8.70 -1.95 -2.09
N ARG A 42 8.31 -1.12 -3.05
CA ARG A 42 9.12 0.00 -3.59
C ARG A 42 8.88 1.32 -2.85
N GLY A 43 7.74 1.40 -2.15
CA GLY A 43 7.26 2.57 -1.43
C GLY A 43 5.83 2.30 -0.96
N ILE A 44 5.12 3.37 -0.59
CA ILE A 44 3.69 3.31 -0.22
C ILE A 44 2.89 4.09 -1.27
N THR A 45 1.96 3.43 -1.95
CA THR A 45 1.02 4.10 -2.83
C THR A 45 -0.11 4.68 -1.99
N VAL A 46 -0.44 5.95 -2.27
CA VAL A 46 -1.61 6.63 -1.71
C VAL A 46 -2.60 6.96 -2.82
N LYS A 47 -3.87 6.66 -2.58
CA LYS A 47 -4.96 6.89 -3.53
C LYS A 47 -6.05 7.72 -2.90
N CYS A 48 -6.40 8.84 -3.52
CA CYS A 48 -7.53 9.65 -3.12
C CYS A 48 -8.84 9.11 -3.73
N ALA A 49 -9.97 9.36 -3.07
CA ALA A 49 -11.30 9.11 -3.61
C ALA A 49 -11.59 9.83 -4.95
N CYS A 50 -10.84 10.88 -5.29
CA CYS A 50 -10.90 11.52 -6.62
C CYS A 50 -10.07 10.79 -7.69
N ASN A 51 -9.57 9.59 -7.39
CA ASN A 51 -8.71 8.75 -8.23
C ASN A 51 -7.29 9.25 -8.49
N TYR A 52 -6.85 10.33 -7.84
CA TYR A 52 -5.44 10.70 -7.89
C TYR A 52 -4.60 9.71 -7.07
N GLU A 53 -3.57 9.13 -7.69
CA GLU A 53 -2.63 8.19 -7.08
C GLU A 53 -1.21 8.80 -7.05
N ALA A 54 -0.48 8.58 -5.96
CA ALA A 54 0.92 8.99 -5.84
C ALA A 54 1.73 7.92 -5.09
N LEU A 55 3.01 7.79 -5.43
CA LEU A 55 3.96 6.93 -4.73
C LEU A 55 4.75 7.75 -3.71
N LEU A 56 4.71 7.33 -2.44
CA LEU A 56 5.55 7.88 -1.38
C LEU A 56 6.79 6.99 -1.20
N PRO A 57 7.99 7.52 -1.45
CA PRO A 57 9.23 6.78 -1.22
C PRO A 57 9.49 6.60 0.28
N PHE A 58 10.15 5.50 0.67
CA PHE A 58 10.34 5.15 2.08
C PHE A 58 11.15 6.19 2.86
N GLU A 59 12.03 6.92 2.20
CA GLU A 59 12.87 7.97 2.78
C GLU A 59 12.04 9.12 3.39
N ARG A 60 10.75 9.22 3.03
CA ARG A 60 9.81 10.21 3.55
C ARG A 60 8.88 9.67 4.64
N LEU A 61 9.05 8.40 5.02
CA LEU A 61 8.18 7.67 5.93
C LEU A 61 8.97 7.18 7.14
N ARG A 62 8.28 7.03 8.29
CA ARG A 62 8.90 6.43 9.48
C ARG A 62 8.82 4.92 9.36
N ALA A 63 9.90 4.23 9.70
CA ALA A 63 10.02 2.78 9.57
C ALA A 63 8.98 2.01 10.42
N ASP A 64 8.68 2.53 11.61
CA ASP A 64 7.74 1.96 12.58
C ASP A 64 6.28 2.38 12.35
N GLU A 65 6.01 3.30 11.43
CA GLU A 65 4.65 3.73 11.10
C GLU A 65 3.87 2.60 10.41
N TYR A 66 2.60 2.42 10.78
CA TYR A 66 1.73 1.50 10.07
C TYR A 66 1.38 2.06 8.70
N VAL A 67 1.37 1.18 7.69
CA VAL A 67 1.07 1.58 6.31
C VAL A 67 -0.28 2.28 6.19
N LEU A 68 -1.29 1.84 6.95
CA LEU A 68 -2.64 2.42 6.96
C LEU A 68 -2.68 3.84 7.55
N ASP A 69 -1.73 4.18 8.43
CA ASP A 69 -1.69 5.48 9.10
C ASP A 69 -1.05 6.56 8.22
N VAL A 70 -0.26 6.17 7.21
CA VAL A 70 0.31 7.09 6.21
C VAL A 70 -0.76 7.95 5.54
N ALA A 71 -1.93 7.36 5.25
CA ALA A 71 -3.06 8.07 4.65
C ALA A 71 -3.60 9.22 5.52
N LEU A 72 -3.52 9.11 6.85
CA LEU A 72 -4.07 10.10 7.79
C LEU A 72 -3.34 11.44 7.72
N ARG A 73 -2.07 11.42 7.31
CA ARG A 73 -1.22 12.62 7.16
C ARG A 73 -1.32 13.25 5.78
N CYS A 74 -1.97 12.58 4.83
CA CYS A 74 -2.01 13.01 3.44
C CYS A 74 -3.14 14.01 3.17
N ARG A 75 -2.91 14.89 2.18
CA ARG A 75 -3.92 15.73 1.55
C ARG A 75 -3.73 15.64 0.04
N CYS A 76 -4.81 15.40 -0.69
CA CYS A 76 -4.75 15.30 -2.14
C CYS A 76 -4.37 16.65 -2.75
N THR A 77 -3.34 16.68 -3.59
CA THR A 77 -2.91 17.88 -4.31
C THR A 77 -3.86 18.24 -5.46
N ALA A 78 -4.59 17.27 -6.00
CA ALA A 78 -5.55 17.50 -7.10
C ALA A 78 -6.89 18.08 -6.62
N CYS A 79 -7.45 17.58 -5.52
CA CYS A 79 -8.78 17.98 -5.04
C CYS A 79 -8.81 18.57 -3.62
N GLY A 80 -7.67 18.62 -2.91
CA GLY A 80 -7.60 19.07 -1.52
C GLY A 80 -8.21 18.12 -0.48
N GLY A 81 -8.80 17.00 -0.89
CA GLY A 81 -9.49 16.04 -0.02
C GLY A 81 -8.58 15.21 0.88
N ARG A 82 -9.18 14.60 1.91
CA ARG A 82 -8.51 13.73 2.91
C ARG A 82 -8.98 12.27 2.91
N ARG A 83 -9.94 11.91 2.04
CA ARG A 83 -10.36 10.52 1.87
C ARG A 83 -9.31 9.80 1.02
N ILE A 84 -8.32 9.24 1.71
CA ILE A 84 -7.12 8.64 1.14
C ILE A 84 -6.97 7.23 1.68
N GLU A 85 -6.62 6.31 0.78
CA GLU A 85 -6.22 4.94 1.10
C GLU A 85 -4.72 4.81 0.88
N SER A 86 -4.04 4.01 1.69
CA SER A 86 -2.62 3.71 1.56
C SER A 86 -2.39 2.20 1.55
N TYR A 87 -1.48 1.76 0.69
CA TYR A 87 -1.10 0.35 0.58
C TYR A 87 0.36 0.25 0.10
N PRO A 88 1.07 -0.83 0.45
CA PRO A 88 2.43 -1.02 -0.02
C PRO A 88 2.44 -1.16 -1.54
N ASP A 89 3.43 -0.53 -2.18
CA ASP A 89 3.62 -0.65 -3.61
C ASP A 89 4.46 -1.88 -3.95
N TRP A 90 3.78 -2.98 -4.25
CA TRP A 90 4.38 -4.23 -4.70
C TRP A 90 4.67 -4.28 -6.20
N THR A 91 4.52 -3.17 -6.94
CA THR A 91 4.54 -3.14 -8.42
C THR A 91 5.92 -3.36 -9.07
N GLY A 92 6.69 -4.35 -8.62
CA GLY A 92 7.58 -5.07 -9.53
C GLY A 92 6.84 -5.81 -10.66
N GLY A 93 5.50 -5.78 -10.72
CA GLY A 93 4.66 -6.52 -11.66
C GLY A 93 3.44 -5.74 -12.19
N TRP A 94 3.20 -5.91 -13.49
CA TRP A 94 2.02 -5.63 -14.31
C TRP A 94 1.57 -4.18 -14.56
N ARG A 95 1.68 -3.22 -13.62
CA ARG A 95 1.06 -1.89 -13.82
C ARG A 95 1.93 -0.84 -14.54
N TRP A 96 3.24 -1.08 -14.72
CA TRP A 96 4.16 -0.20 -15.47
C TRP A 96 4.36 -0.60 -16.95
N GLN A 97 4.09 -1.85 -17.35
CA GLN A 97 4.19 -2.26 -18.77
C GLN A 97 3.17 -1.55 -19.67
N ALA A 98 2.07 -1.03 -19.11
CA ALA A 98 1.09 -0.25 -19.86
C ALA A 98 1.62 1.13 -20.33
N ASN A 99 2.60 1.72 -19.63
CA ASN A 99 3.22 2.99 -20.05
C ASN A 99 4.55 2.81 -20.79
N GLY A 100 5.20 1.65 -20.68
CA GLY A 100 6.44 1.35 -21.41
C GLY A 100 6.25 1.03 -22.90
N LEU A 101 5.04 0.61 -23.31
CA LEU A 101 4.72 0.36 -24.73
C LEU A 101 4.25 1.61 -25.48
N ALA A 102 3.75 2.63 -24.78
CA ALA A 102 3.34 3.89 -25.42
C ALA A 102 4.54 4.79 -25.78
N ALA A 103 5.66 4.68 -25.05
CA ALA A 103 6.85 5.49 -25.29
C ALA A 103 7.70 5.02 -26.49
N ASN A 104 7.55 3.77 -26.95
CA ASN A 104 8.32 3.22 -28.07
C ASN A 104 7.57 3.25 -29.42
N ALA A 105 6.32 3.75 -29.47
CA ALA A 105 5.53 3.78 -30.70
C ALA A 105 5.69 5.08 -31.53
N THR A 106 6.59 5.99 -31.14
CA THR A 106 6.79 7.29 -31.82
C THR A 106 8.20 7.51 -32.37
N SER A 107 9.07 6.49 -32.36
CA SER A 107 10.44 6.58 -32.85
C SER A 107 10.77 5.55 -33.93
N GLU A 108 9.88 5.34 -34.91
CA GLU A 108 10.23 4.72 -36.20
C GLU A 108 9.41 5.40 -37.32
N SER A 109 9.85 6.60 -37.71
CA SER A 109 9.43 7.25 -38.94
C SER A 109 10.48 8.27 -39.38
N HIS A 110 11.64 7.78 -39.84
CA HIS A 110 12.57 8.49 -40.73
C HIS A 110 13.44 7.44 -41.44
N ASP A 111 12.97 6.97 -42.60
CA ASP A 111 13.57 7.14 -43.95
C ASP A 111 12.80 6.27 -44.96
#